data_AF-A0AA47N6M7-F1
#
_entry.id   AF-A0AA47N6M7-F1
#
_cell.length_a   1.000
_cell.length_b   1.000
_cell.length_c   1.000
_cell.angle_alpha   90.00
_cell.angle_beta   90.00
_cell.angle_gamma   90.00
#
_symmetry.space_group_name_H-M   'P 1'
#
loop_
_entity.id
_entity.type
_entity.pdbx_description
1 polymer ?
#
loop_
_entity_poly.entity_id
_entity_poly.type
_entity_poly.pdbx_seq_one_letter_code
_entity_poly.pdbx_strand_id
1 'polypeptide(L)'
;MNGFSTSPITQAIRESCNQWRNYADVYDSWNSVKSIAEWTALHQDIVVPSAGPGGWNDPDMLVIGNFGLSHDQQESQMALWALMAAPLIMSNDLRSMCPRSKALLQNRRIIDINQDPLGKQGYRTATLGSFEVWERPLSNNFMAIAVRNMQEIGGPQKLPIMKVPGWRMCDFLCNVTQILPQFKELGIQRQQTNLAVAVNPSGVALLTIHPILD
;
A
#
# COMPACT_ATOMS: atom_id res chain seq x y z
N MET A 1 -10.27 -19.44 -2.75
CA MET A 1 -11.36 -18.65 -2.14
C MET A 1 -11.37 -18.99 -0.66
N ASN A 2 -10.73 -18.19 0.19
CA ASN A 2 -10.78 -18.40 1.64
C ASN A 2 -11.95 -17.57 2.18
N GLY A 3 -12.87 -18.25 2.86
CA GLY A 3 -14.09 -17.68 3.43
C GLY A 3 -13.77 -16.78 4.60
N PHE A 4 -13.64 -15.49 4.33
CA PHE A 4 -13.68 -14.47 5.35
C PHE A 4 -15.14 -14.23 5.74
N SER A 5 -15.52 -14.61 6.96
CA SER A 5 -16.84 -14.31 7.51
C SER A 5 -16.72 -13.03 8.35
N THR A 6 -17.48 -12.00 8.00
CA THR A 6 -17.56 -10.75 8.79
C THR A 6 -18.21 -11.03 10.14
N SER A 7 -17.52 -10.68 11.23
CA SER A 7 -18.07 -10.78 12.58
C SER A 7 -19.32 -9.89 12.74
N PRO A 8 -20.32 -10.31 13.55
CA PRO A 8 -21.50 -9.48 13.85
C PRO A 8 -21.16 -8.08 14.38
N ILE A 9 -20.07 -7.95 15.15
CA ILE A 9 -19.60 -6.66 15.67
C ILE A 9 -19.14 -5.75 14.52
N THR A 10 -18.36 -6.31 13.60
CA THR A 10 -17.83 -5.59 12.44
C THR A 10 -18.96 -5.14 11.50
N GLN A 11 -20.00 -5.96 11.35
CA GLN A 11 -21.19 -5.60 10.59
C GLN A 11 -21.94 -4.42 11.22
N ALA A 12 -22.20 -4.45 12.52
CA ALA A 12 -22.90 -3.37 13.22
C ALA A 12 -22.15 -2.02 13.13
N ILE A 13 -20.81 -2.04 13.22
CA ILE A 13 -19.99 -0.85 13.01
C ILE A 13 -20.17 -0.32 11.58
N ARG A 14 -20.08 -1.19 10.57
CA ARG A 14 -20.22 -0.82 9.16
C ARG A 14 -21.59 -0.23 8.82
N GLU A 15 -22.65 -0.74 9.43
CA GLU A 15 -24.02 -0.23 9.22
C GLU A 15 -24.23 1.17 9.82
N SER A 16 -23.40 1.56 10.78
CA SER A 16 -23.55 2.83 11.53
C SER A 16 -22.52 3.90 11.17
N CYS A 17 -21.40 3.52 10.55
CA CYS A 17 -20.22 4.38 10.38
C CYS A 17 -19.68 4.33 8.95
N ASN A 18 -19.32 5.50 8.40
CA ASN A 18 -18.65 5.56 7.09
C ASN A 18 -17.18 5.12 7.13
N GLN A 19 -16.56 5.22 8.31
CA GLN A 19 -15.21 4.76 8.60
C GLN A 19 -15.07 4.53 10.11
N TRP A 20 -14.08 3.76 10.53
CA TRP A 20 -13.83 3.52 11.96
C TRP A 20 -12.34 3.32 12.24
N ARG A 21 -11.85 4.04 13.27
CA ARG A 21 -10.49 3.88 13.79
C ARG A 21 -10.35 2.51 14.46
N ASN A 22 -9.37 1.73 14.01
CA ASN A 22 -9.17 0.37 14.52
C ASN A 22 -8.13 0.25 15.64
N TYR A 23 -7.15 1.14 15.64
CA TYR A 23 -5.94 1.01 16.45
C TYR A 23 -5.54 2.35 17.09
N ALA A 24 -4.43 2.35 17.82
CA ALA A 24 -3.88 3.51 18.51
C ALA A 24 -3.65 4.71 17.56
N ASP A 25 -3.56 5.90 18.15
CA ASP A 25 -3.28 7.13 17.41
C ASP A 25 -1.92 7.09 16.71
N VAL A 26 -1.86 7.69 15.53
CA VAL A 26 -0.63 7.91 14.79
C VAL A 26 0.13 9.09 15.40
N TYR A 27 1.43 8.88 15.58
CA TYR A 27 2.38 9.92 15.97
C TYR A 27 3.34 10.18 14.81
N ASP A 28 3.95 11.37 14.81
CA ASP A 28 4.99 11.74 13.84
C ASP A 28 6.31 10.99 14.12
N SER A 29 6.30 9.68 13.87
CA SER A 29 7.45 8.79 14.05
C SER A 29 7.29 7.53 13.21
N TRP A 30 8.41 7.01 12.71
CA TRP A 30 8.40 5.77 11.93
C TRP A 30 7.91 4.54 12.72
N ASN A 31 8.20 4.49 14.03
CA ASN A 31 7.72 3.40 14.88
C ASN A 31 6.19 3.36 14.97
N SER A 32 5.52 4.51 14.99
CA SER A 32 4.05 4.58 14.98
C SER A 32 3.46 4.11 13.65
N VAL A 33 4.02 4.54 12.51
CA VAL A 33 3.57 4.08 11.19
C VAL A 33 3.76 2.57 11.02
N LYS A 34 4.90 2.03 11.47
CA LYS A 34 5.16 0.58 11.45
C LYS A 34 4.17 -0.18 12.32
N SER A 35 3.93 0.25 13.56
CA SER A 35 3.05 -0.48 14.48
C SER A 35 1.62 -0.55 13.95
N ILE A 36 1.12 0.50 13.31
CA ILE A 36 -0.18 0.51 12.63
C ILE A 36 -0.22 -0.50 11.47
N ALA A 37 0.80 -0.49 10.60
CA ALA A 37 0.88 -1.42 9.47
C ALA A 37 1.00 -2.88 9.93
N GLU A 38 1.81 -3.15 10.96
CA GLU A 38 2.00 -4.47 11.57
C GLU A 38 0.72 -4.96 12.23
N TRP A 39 0.04 -4.12 13.02
CA TRP A 39 -1.24 -4.46 13.63
C TRP A 39 -2.28 -4.79 12.56
N THR A 40 -2.34 -3.99 11.49
CA THR A 40 -3.26 -4.23 10.36
C THR A 40 -2.97 -5.57 9.70
N ALA A 41 -1.70 -5.90 9.44
CA ALA A 41 -1.31 -7.18 8.85
C ALA A 41 -1.63 -8.38 9.75
N LEU A 42 -1.47 -8.23 11.06
CA LEU A 42 -1.76 -9.29 12.04
C LEU A 42 -3.27 -9.57 12.16
N HIS A 43 -4.12 -8.57 11.92
CA HIS A 43 -5.58 -8.68 12.04
C HIS A 43 -6.28 -8.66 10.67
N GLN A 44 -5.54 -8.86 9.59
CA GLN A 44 -6.04 -8.68 8.22
C GLN A 44 -7.23 -9.57 7.87
N ASP A 45 -7.33 -10.76 8.47
CA ASP A 45 -8.46 -11.68 8.27
C ASP A 45 -9.80 -11.13 8.79
N ILE A 46 -9.76 -10.10 9.65
CA ILE A 46 -10.93 -9.41 10.21
C ILE A 46 -11.12 -8.05 9.54
N VAL A 47 -10.06 -7.26 9.39
CA VAL A 47 -10.18 -5.87 8.89
C VAL A 47 -10.34 -5.83 7.37
N VAL A 48 -9.62 -6.63 6.59
CA VAL A 48 -9.73 -6.57 5.12
C VAL A 48 -11.15 -6.83 4.61
N PRO A 49 -11.89 -7.87 5.07
CA PRO A 49 -13.25 -8.12 4.60
C PRO A 49 -14.29 -7.11 5.12
N SER A 50 -13.94 -6.27 6.10
CA SER A 50 -14.87 -5.28 6.65
C SER A 50 -14.94 -3.98 5.85
N ALA A 51 -13.90 -3.68 5.07
CA ALA A 51 -13.81 -2.49 4.24
C ALA A 51 -14.49 -2.67 2.88
N GLY A 52 -15.03 -1.56 2.37
CA GLY A 52 -15.71 -1.50 1.07
C GLY A 52 -16.52 -0.22 0.93
N PRO A 53 -17.05 0.11 -0.26
CA PRO A 53 -17.79 1.35 -0.50
C PRO A 53 -18.81 1.66 0.60
N GLY A 54 -18.67 2.84 1.22
CA GLY A 54 -19.51 3.30 2.33
C GLY A 54 -19.03 2.95 3.74
N GLY A 55 -17.98 2.14 3.91
CA GLY A 55 -17.43 1.75 5.21
C GLY A 55 -15.95 1.36 5.13
N TRP A 56 -15.06 2.13 5.77
CA TRP A 56 -13.61 1.97 5.63
C TRP A 56 -12.89 1.78 6.97
N ASN A 57 -11.86 0.95 6.99
CA ASN A 57 -10.92 0.90 8.11
C ASN A 57 -10.07 2.17 8.10
N ASP A 58 -9.95 2.82 9.26
CA ASP A 58 -9.17 4.05 9.43
C ASP A 58 -7.90 3.75 10.24
N PRO A 59 -6.73 3.63 9.57
CA PRO A 59 -5.42 3.50 10.21
C PRO A 59 -4.86 4.83 10.72
N ASP A 60 -5.70 5.87 10.84
CA ASP A 60 -5.39 7.24 11.26
C ASP A 60 -4.68 8.08 10.19
N MET A 61 -4.39 9.33 10.53
CA MET A 61 -3.94 10.39 9.62
C MET A 61 -2.61 10.11 8.89
N LEU A 62 -2.46 10.73 7.70
CA LEU A 62 -1.17 10.90 7.05
C LEU A 62 -0.36 11.98 7.79
N VAL A 63 0.86 11.63 8.22
CA VAL A 63 1.81 12.54 8.89
C VAL A 63 2.91 13.04 7.94
N ILE A 64 2.73 12.79 6.63
CA ILE A 64 3.61 13.25 5.56
C ILE A 64 3.70 14.77 5.54
N GLY A 65 4.92 15.29 5.42
CA GLY A 65 5.19 16.74 5.44
C GLY A 65 5.45 17.33 6.83
N ASN A 66 5.39 16.51 7.89
CA ASN A 66 5.85 16.89 9.23
C ASN A 66 7.35 16.57 9.41
N PHE A 67 7.79 16.15 10.59
CA PHE A 67 9.20 16.18 11.02
C PHE A 67 9.81 14.81 11.28
N GLY A 68 9.00 13.81 11.65
CA GLY A 68 9.46 12.54 12.20
C GLY A 68 9.65 11.40 11.21
N LEU A 69 9.31 11.62 9.93
CA LEU A 69 9.49 10.65 8.86
C LEU A 69 10.54 11.10 7.84
N SER A 70 11.51 10.21 7.55
CA SER A 70 12.37 10.34 6.38
C SER A 70 11.53 10.29 5.09
N HIS A 71 12.12 10.67 3.96
CA HIS A 71 11.36 10.63 2.71
C HIS A 71 10.92 9.21 2.32
N ASP A 72 11.81 8.22 2.44
CA ASP A 72 11.49 6.82 2.16
C ASP A 72 10.35 6.31 3.06
N GLN A 73 10.30 6.77 4.32
CA GLN A 73 9.23 6.44 5.26
C GLN A 73 7.90 7.13 4.91
N GLN A 74 7.94 8.38 4.42
CA GLN A 74 6.76 9.07 3.91
C GLN A 74 6.18 8.36 2.67
N GLU A 75 7.04 7.93 1.75
CA GLU A 75 6.64 7.11 0.59
C GLU A 75 6.01 5.79 1.04
N SER A 76 6.60 5.12 2.03
CA SER A 76 6.04 3.92 2.64
C SER A 76 4.66 4.16 3.25
N GLN A 77 4.45 5.24 3.99
CA GLN A 77 3.13 5.58 4.54
C GLN A 77 2.11 5.78 3.42
N MET A 78 2.44 6.61 2.43
CA MET A 78 1.51 6.92 1.31
C MET A 78 1.11 5.65 0.54
N ALA A 79 2.08 4.79 0.24
CA ALA A 79 1.84 3.54 -0.48
C ALA A 79 0.95 2.58 0.32
N LEU A 80 1.27 2.36 1.59
CA LEU A 80 0.51 1.43 2.43
C LEU A 80 -0.91 1.94 2.69
N TRP A 81 -1.12 3.23 2.95
CA TRP A 81 -2.46 3.80 3.11
C TRP A 81 -3.28 3.68 1.81
N ALA A 82 -2.64 3.86 0.65
CA ALA A 82 -3.30 3.60 -0.63
C ALA A 82 -3.69 2.13 -0.79
N LEU A 83 -2.82 1.18 -0.45
CA LEU A 83 -3.14 -0.26 -0.53
C LEU A 83 -4.18 -0.70 0.50
N MET A 84 -4.21 -0.09 1.69
CA MET A 84 -5.21 -0.39 2.73
C MET A 84 -6.59 0.20 2.42
N ALA A 85 -6.77 0.90 1.29
CA ALA A 85 -7.98 1.66 1.00
C ALA A 85 -8.36 2.63 2.13
N ALA A 86 -7.34 3.20 2.78
CA ALA A 86 -7.49 4.07 3.92
C ALA A 86 -8.05 5.44 3.49
N PRO A 87 -8.80 6.11 4.36
CA PRO A 87 -9.03 7.55 4.27
C PRO A 87 -7.70 8.31 4.17
N LEU A 88 -7.54 9.19 3.18
CA LEU A 88 -6.33 10.01 3.02
C LEU A 88 -6.50 11.38 3.71
N ILE A 89 -6.54 11.35 5.04
CA ILE A 89 -6.72 12.56 5.87
C ILE A 89 -5.33 13.08 6.27
N MET A 90 -4.96 14.26 5.77
CA MET A 90 -3.68 14.91 6.09
C MET A 90 -3.75 15.65 7.42
N SER A 91 -2.70 15.53 8.23
CA SER A 91 -2.48 16.36 9.41
C SER A 91 -1.08 16.97 9.36
N ASN A 92 -1.00 18.16 8.75
CA ASN A 92 0.25 18.88 8.49
C ASN A 92 0.00 20.38 8.28
N ASP A 93 1.07 21.19 8.24
CA ASP A 93 0.99 22.62 7.90
C ASP A 93 1.12 22.86 6.39
N LEU A 94 -0.02 23.11 5.72
CA LEU A 94 -0.07 23.35 4.28
C LEU A 94 0.68 24.62 3.84
N ARG A 95 0.96 25.57 4.75
CA ARG A 95 1.61 26.85 4.44
C ARG A 95 3.12 26.69 4.24
N SER A 96 3.71 25.65 4.84
CA SER A 96 5.17 25.47 4.93
C SER A 96 5.66 24.07 4.54
N MET A 97 4.84 23.28 3.87
CA MET A 97 5.20 21.92 3.45
C MET A 97 6.31 21.91 2.39
N CYS A 98 7.29 21.02 2.55
CA CYS A 98 8.35 20.88 1.55
C CYS A 98 7.79 20.39 0.20
N PRO A 99 8.35 20.85 -0.95
CA PRO A 99 7.83 20.48 -2.28
C PRO A 99 7.81 18.98 -2.55
N ARG A 100 8.74 18.23 -1.95
CA ARG A 100 8.83 16.77 -2.13
C ARG A 100 7.67 16.04 -1.45
N SER A 101 7.32 16.41 -0.22
CA SER A 101 6.15 15.87 0.49
C SER A 101 4.84 16.28 -0.18
N LYS A 102 4.75 17.54 -0.67
CA LYS A 102 3.60 18.01 -1.44
C LYS A 102 3.39 17.18 -2.71
N ALA A 103 4.45 16.96 -3.48
CA ALA A 103 4.38 16.15 -4.70
C ALA A 103 3.96 14.71 -4.42
N LEU A 104 4.42 14.12 -3.31
CA LEU A 104 4.00 12.78 -2.88
C LEU A 104 2.50 12.74 -2.53
N LEU A 105 2.01 13.66 -1.71
CA LEU A 105 0.61 13.76 -1.31
C LEU A 105 -0.33 14.05 -2.49
N GLN A 106 0.17 14.72 -3.53
CA GLN A 106 -0.57 15.04 -4.75
C GLN A 106 -0.34 14.05 -5.90
N ASN A 107 0.36 12.93 -5.65
CA ASN A 107 0.67 11.96 -6.69
C ASN A 107 -0.61 11.26 -7.16
N ARG A 108 -1.12 11.69 -8.31
CA ARG A 108 -2.38 11.20 -8.90
C ARG A 108 -2.41 9.68 -9.03
N ARG A 109 -1.29 9.04 -9.39
CA ARG A 109 -1.25 7.58 -9.58
C ARG A 109 -1.45 6.81 -8.27
N ILE A 110 -0.96 7.36 -7.15
CA ILE A 110 -1.18 6.76 -5.83
C ILE A 110 -2.60 7.03 -5.34
N ILE A 111 -3.11 8.25 -5.59
CA ILE A 111 -4.50 8.61 -5.29
C ILE A 111 -5.47 7.73 -6.09
N ASP A 112 -5.20 7.46 -7.37
CA ASP A 112 -6.02 6.59 -8.22
C ASP A 112 -6.07 5.15 -7.67
N ILE A 113 -4.95 4.63 -7.15
CA ILE A 113 -4.93 3.34 -6.44
C ILE A 113 -5.82 3.41 -5.19
N ASN A 114 -5.68 4.47 -4.39
CA ASN A 114 -6.46 4.63 -3.16
C ASN A 114 -7.98 4.69 -3.46
N GLN A 115 -8.35 5.50 -4.45
CA GLN A 115 -9.73 5.81 -4.87
C GLN A 115 -10.32 4.80 -5.86
N ASP A 116 -9.65 3.67 -6.09
CA ASP A 116 -10.14 2.66 -7.02
C ASP A 116 -11.58 2.21 -6.67
N PRO A 117 -12.52 2.23 -7.64
CA PRO A 117 -13.94 2.04 -7.38
C PRO A 117 -14.31 0.62 -6.97
N LEU A 118 -13.43 -0.37 -7.15
CA LEU A 118 -13.64 -1.71 -6.61
C LEU A 118 -13.73 -1.67 -5.08
N GLY A 119 -13.07 -0.70 -4.45
CA GLY A 119 -13.14 -0.46 -3.02
C GLY A 119 -12.68 -1.64 -2.17
N LYS A 120 -11.93 -2.58 -2.73
CA LYS A 120 -11.37 -3.71 -1.98
C LYS A 120 -10.07 -3.29 -1.33
N GLN A 121 -10.02 -3.37 -0.01
CA GLN A 121 -8.81 -3.20 0.76
C GLN A 121 -7.78 -4.28 0.39
N GLY A 122 -6.53 -3.87 0.22
CA GLY A 122 -5.39 -4.76 0.04
C GLY A 122 -4.87 -5.31 1.38
N TYR A 123 -3.94 -6.25 1.29
CA TYR A 123 -3.45 -7.00 2.45
C TYR A 123 -2.01 -7.46 2.24
N ARG A 124 -1.34 -7.87 3.33
CA ARG A 124 0.03 -8.41 3.27
C ARG A 124 -0.03 -9.84 2.74
N THR A 125 0.57 -10.08 1.58
CA THR A 125 0.55 -11.38 0.90
C THR A 125 1.77 -12.23 1.22
N ALA A 126 2.91 -11.60 1.51
CA ALA A 126 4.13 -12.33 1.85
C ALA A 126 5.11 -11.50 2.68
N THR A 127 5.95 -12.22 3.41
CA THR A 127 7.21 -11.72 3.96
C THR A 127 8.35 -12.52 3.32
N LEU A 128 9.26 -11.84 2.63
CA LEU A 128 10.33 -12.44 1.82
C LEU A 128 11.68 -11.90 2.30
N GLY A 129 12.28 -12.57 3.29
CA GLY A 129 13.47 -12.06 3.96
C GLY A 129 13.17 -10.75 4.68
N SER A 130 13.86 -9.67 4.33
CA SER A 130 13.60 -8.33 4.88
C SER A 130 12.46 -7.57 4.20
N PHE A 131 11.80 -8.17 3.19
CA PHE A 131 10.73 -7.50 2.47
C PHE A 131 9.35 -7.90 2.98
N GLU A 132 8.44 -6.93 3.05
CA GLU A 132 7.01 -7.20 3.06
C GLU A 132 6.41 -6.87 1.71
N VAL A 133 5.50 -7.74 1.27
CA VAL A 133 4.74 -7.56 0.05
C VAL A 133 3.27 -7.36 0.43
N TRP A 134 2.73 -6.23 -0.01
CA TRP A 134 1.32 -5.90 0.12
C TRP A 134 0.72 -5.80 -1.28
N GLU A 135 -0.49 -6.33 -1.45
CA GLU A 135 -1.17 -6.34 -2.74
C GLU A 135 -2.61 -5.87 -2.57
N ARG A 136 -3.07 -5.03 -3.50
CA ARG A 136 -4.45 -4.56 -3.57
C ARG A 136 -5.02 -4.90 -4.94
N PRO A 137 -6.09 -5.71 -5.03
CA PRO A 137 -6.83 -5.87 -6.27
C PRO A 137 -7.56 -4.56 -6.59
N LEU A 138 -7.47 -4.13 -7.84
CA LEU A 138 -8.09 -2.93 -8.36
C LEU A 138 -9.14 -3.31 -9.41
N SER A 139 -9.94 -2.34 -9.83
CA SER A 139 -10.88 -2.47 -10.93
C SER A 139 -10.19 -2.94 -12.22
N ASN A 140 -10.96 -3.53 -13.15
CA ASN A 140 -10.46 -4.05 -14.44
C ASN A 140 -9.34 -5.10 -14.32
N ASN A 141 -9.34 -5.88 -13.23
CA ASN A 141 -8.33 -6.92 -12.95
C ASN A 141 -6.90 -6.38 -12.83
N PHE A 142 -6.75 -5.11 -12.50
CA PHE A 142 -5.46 -4.50 -12.19
C PHE A 142 -5.04 -4.87 -10.76
N MET A 143 -3.74 -4.75 -10.48
CA MET A 143 -3.21 -4.95 -9.14
C MET A 143 -2.20 -3.88 -8.80
N ALA A 144 -2.31 -3.30 -7.60
CA ALA A 144 -1.24 -2.53 -6.98
C ALA A 144 -0.41 -3.45 -6.08
N ILE A 145 0.91 -3.33 -6.15
CA ILE A 145 1.86 -4.09 -5.35
C ILE A 145 2.83 -3.12 -4.67
N ALA A 146 2.94 -3.20 -3.36
CA ALA A 146 3.95 -2.49 -2.58
C ALA A 146 4.96 -3.50 -2.01
N VAL A 147 6.23 -3.32 -2.36
CA VAL A 147 7.35 -4.06 -1.78
C VAL A 147 8.08 -3.12 -0.82
N ARG A 148 7.90 -3.32 0.49
CA ARG A 148 8.52 -2.52 1.55
C ARG A 148 9.76 -3.23 2.09
N ASN A 149 10.87 -2.51 2.25
CA ASN A 149 12.05 -3.03 2.93
C ASN A 149 11.97 -2.72 4.44
N MET A 150 11.90 -3.75 5.28
CA MET A 150 11.84 -3.62 6.73
C MET A 150 13.20 -3.36 7.39
N GLN A 151 14.31 -3.48 6.65
CA GLN A 151 15.61 -3.09 7.20
C GLN A 151 15.67 -1.58 7.40
N GLU A 152 16.39 -1.18 8.44
CA GLU A 152 16.67 0.23 8.78
C GLU A 152 18.17 0.53 8.74
N ILE A 153 18.95 -0.37 8.13
CA ILE A 153 20.41 -0.30 8.04
C ILE A 153 20.86 -0.68 6.63
N GLY A 154 22.00 -0.14 6.22
CA GLY A 154 22.65 -0.47 4.95
C GLY A 154 22.09 0.33 3.76
N GLY A 155 22.20 -0.24 2.57
CA GLY A 155 21.77 0.36 1.32
C GLY A 155 20.55 -0.35 0.69
N PRO A 156 20.16 0.07 -0.53
CA PRO A 156 19.02 -0.51 -1.24
C PRO A 156 19.20 -2.02 -1.43
N GLN A 157 18.16 -2.79 -1.12
CA GLN A 157 18.10 -4.23 -1.36
C GLN A 157 17.25 -4.54 -2.59
N LYS A 158 17.56 -5.62 -3.31
CA LYS A 158 16.84 -6.01 -4.53
C LYS A 158 15.96 -7.24 -4.29
N LEU A 159 14.70 -7.18 -4.71
CA LEU A 159 13.78 -8.31 -4.74
C LEU A 159 13.44 -8.66 -6.20
N PRO A 160 13.75 -9.87 -6.69
CA PRO A 160 13.25 -10.35 -7.98
C PRO A 160 11.72 -10.40 -7.98
N ILE A 161 11.08 -9.77 -8.97
CA ILE A 161 9.62 -9.60 -8.99
C ILE A 161 8.88 -10.94 -9.09
N MET A 162 9.48 -11.96 -9.70
CA MET A 162 8.91 -13.31 -9.80
C MET A 162 8.65 -13.97 -8.44
N LYS A 163 9.24 -13.47 -7.35
CA LYS A 163 8.98 -13.97 -5.99
C LYS A 163 7.72 -13.36 -5.35
N VAL A 164 7.22 -12.26 -5.90
CA VAL A 164 6.00 -11.58 -5.42
C VAL A 164 4.77 -12.43 -5.78
N PRO A 165 3.90 -12.78 -4.82
CA PRO A 165 2.74 -13.65 -5.07
C PRO A 165 1.85 -13.17 -6.22
N GLY A 166 1.52 -11.87 -6.24
CA GLY A 166 0.69 -11.23 -7.27
C GLY A 166 1.30 -11.21 -8.66
N TRP A 167 2.61 -11.47 -8.80
CA TRP A 167 3.25 -11.60 -10.11
C TRP A 167 2.65 -12.73 -10.95
N ARG A 168 2.03 -13.73 -10.31
CA ARG A 168 1.30 -14.81 -11.01
C ARG A 168 0.16 -14.32 -11.89
N MET A 169 -0.32 -13.08 -11.70
CA MET A 169 -1.32 -12.48 -12.59
C MET A 169 -0.77 -12.14 -13.98
N CYS A 170 0.55 -12.08 -14.13
CA CYS A 170 1.21 -11.93 -15.43
C CYS A 170 1.26 -13.27 -16.20
N ASP A 171 0.14 -13.99 -16.27
CA ASP A 171 0.06 -15.24 -17.04
C ASP A 171 0.14 -14.89 -18.53
N PHE A 172 1.33 -15.08 -19.12
CA PHE A 172 1.81 -14.62 -20.43
C PHE A 172 2.37 -13.18 -20.49
N LEU A 173 1.53 -12.14 -20.45
CA LEU A 173 1.96 -10.75 -20.62
C LEU A 173 1.23 -9.79 -19.67
N CYS A 174 1.98 -8.84 -19.11
CA CYS A 174 1.41 -7.76 -18.32
C CYS A 174 2.15 -6.46 -18.57
N ASN A 175 1.43 -5.33 -18.59
CA ASN A 175 2.05 -4.02 -18.57
C ASN A 175 2.35 -3.62 -17.12
N VAL A 176 3.60 -3.24 -16.86
CA VAL A 176 4.07 -2.93 -15.50
C VAL A 176 4.51 -1.48 -15.42
N THR A 177 4.01 -0.78 -14.41
CA THR A 177 4.40 0.60 -14.11
C THR A 177 4.90 0.68 -12.68
N GLN A 178 6.09 1.24 -12.48
CA GLN A 178 6.57 1.63 -11.16
C GLN A 178 6.14 3.07 -10.89
N ILE A 179 5.56 3.32 -9.72
CA ILE A 179 5.10 4.64 -9.25
C ILE A 179 6.08 5.23 -8.23
N LEU A 180 6.55 4.40 -7.28
CA LEU A 180 7.54 4.79 -6.26
C LEU A 180 8.76 3.87 -6.29
N PRO A 181 9.94 4.34 -5.83
CA PRO A 181 10.24 5.72 -5.37
C PRO A 181 10.36 6.72 -6.53
N GLN A 182 10.43 6.21 -7.75
CA GLN A 182 10.44 7.01 -8.97
C GLN A 182 9.52 6.39 -10.00
N PHE A 183 8.77 7.25 -10.69
CA PHE A 183 7.94 6.83 -11.80
C PHE A 183 8.79 6.24 -12.93
N LYS A 184 8.43 5.04 -13.38
CA LYS A 184 9.04 4.38 -14.53
C LYS A 184 8.03 3.45 -15.19
N GLU A 185 7.81 3.65 -16.48
CA GLU A 185 7.13 2.65 -17.30
C GLU A 185 8.11 1.50 -17.56
N LEU A 186 7.83 0.35 -16.97
CA LEU A 186 8.63 -0.87 -17.17
C LEU A 186 8.15 -1.64 -18.41
N GLY A 187 7.01 -1.23 -18.98
CA GLY A 187 6.45 -1.75 -20.21
C GLY A 187 5.93 -3.17 -20.06
N ILE A 188 5.80 -3.85 -21.19
CA ILE A 188 5.30 -5.22 -21.27
C ILE A 188 6.34 -6.18 -20.70
N GLN A 189 5.95 -6.94 -19.69
CA GLN A 189 6.74 -7.98 -19.04
C GLN A 189 6.10 -9.34 -19.27
N ARG A 190 6.95 -10.38 -19.31
CA ARG A 190 6.53 -11.78 -19.34
C ARG A 190 6.60 -12.38 -17.94
N GLN A 191 5.89 -13.49 -17.73
CA GLN A 191 5.93 -14.24 -16.48
C GLN A 191 7.37 -14.57 -16.05
N GLN A 192 8.21 -14.97 -17.01
CA GLN A 192 9.66 -15.10 -16.84
C GLN A 192 10.33 -13.76 -17.16
N THR A 193 10.88 -13.11 -16.14
CA THR A 193 11.58 -11.82 -16.28
C THR A 193 12.77 -11.74 -15.33
N ASN A 194 13.79 -10.97 -15.70
CA ASN A 194 14.91 -10.63 -14.82
C ASN A 194 14.65 -9.32 -14.03
N LEU A 195 13.42 -8.79 -14.10
CA LEU A 195 13.04 -7.60 -13.35
C LEU A 195 13.20 -7.82 -11.83
N ALA A 196 13.89 -6.89 -11.20
CA ALA A 196 14.00 -6.80 -9.76
C ALA A 196 13.72 -5.36 -9.32
N VAL A 197 13.05 -5.21 -8.19
CA VAL A 197 12.78 -3.91 -7.58
C VAL A 197 13.85 -3.63 -6.53
N ALA A 198 14.48 -2.46 -6.60
CA ALA A 198 15.44 -2.00 -5.59
C ALA A 198 14.72 -1.10 -4.60
N VAL A 199 14.84 -1.39 -3.30
CA VAL A 199 14.11 -0.69 -2.25
C VAL A 199 15.06 -0.28 -1.12
N ASN A 200 15.07 1.01 -0.82
CA ASN A 200 15.86 1.61 0.27
C ASN A 200 15.40 1.06 1.63
N PRO A 201 16.26 1.05 2.67
CA PRO A 201 15.84 0.79 4.04
C PRO A 201 14.65 1.67 4.45
N SER A 202 13.63 1.08 5.08
CA SER A 202 12.34 1.73 5.42
C SER A 202 11.53 2.29 4.24
N GLY A 203 11.99 2.09 3.00
CA GLY A 203 11.34 2.56 1.78
C GLY A 203 10.41 1.52 1.17
N VAL A 204 9.79 1.92 0.05
CA VAL A 204 8.84 1.10 -0.70
C VAL A 204 9.06 1.23 -2.21
N ALA A 205 8.93 0.13 -2.94
CA ALA A 205 8.64 0.17 -4.37
C ALA A 205 7.14 -0.10 -4.57
N LEU A 206 6.43 0.86 -5.16
CA LEU A 206 5.01 0.73 -5.49
C LEU A 206 4.87 0.54 -6.98
N LEU A 207 4.17 -0.51 -7.40
CA LEU A 207 3.94 -0.84 -8.80
C LEU A 207 2.46 -1.09 -9.07
N THR A 208 2.04 -0.91 -10.31
CA THR A 208 0.81 -1.50 -10.84
C THR A 208 1.12 -2.53 -11.93
N ILE A 209 0.32 -3.58 -11.95
CA ILE A 209 0.38 -4.67 -12.93
C ILE A 209 -0.98 -4.78 -13.59
N HIS A 210 -0.98 -4.66 -14.92
CA HIS A 210 -2.18 -4.82 -15.74
C HIS A 210 -1.97 -6.04 -16.66
N PRO A 211 -2.67 -7.16 -16.41
CA PRO A 211 -2.64 -8.30 -17.32
C PRO A 211 -3.11 -7.88 -18.71
N ILE A 212 -2.39 -8.27 -19.75
CA ILE A 212 -2.81 -8.10 -21.13
C ILE A 212 -3.53 -9.38 -21.49
N LEU A 213 -4.86 -9.32 -21.51
CA LEU A 213 -5.69 -10.40 -22.01
C LEU A 213 -5.57 -10.40 -23.54
N ASP A 214 -5.34 -11.58 -24.12
CA ASP A 214 -5.41 -11.81 -25.57
C ASP A 214 -6.84 -11.57 -26.10
#